data_AF-A0A821HKX9-F1
#
_entry.id   AF-A0A821HKX9-F1
#
_cell.length_a   1.000
_cell.length_b   1.000
_cell.length_c   1.000
_cell.angle_alpha   90.00
_cell.angle_beta   90.00
_cell.angle_gamma   90.00
#
_symmetry.space_group_name_H-M   'P 1'
#
loop_
_entity.id
_entity.type
_entity.pdbx_description
1 polymer ?
#
loop_
_entity_poly.entity_id
_entity_poly.type
_entity_poly.pdbx_seq_one_letter_code
_entity_poly.pdbx_strand_id
1 'polypeptide(L)'
;MSSIRAIKIGTHNGHFHCDEIFACFLLKTLPRYADAEIIRSRDPKVLAECDTVVDVGGIFNAEQKRFDHHQKTFTETFNSLQPDKPWTIRLSSAGLIYVHFGREIVAELLKKENIEDGVRDHLTDILFDKLYETFVLEIDAIDNGVDIGENMK
;
A
#
# COMPACT_ATOMS: atom_id res chain seq x y z
N MET A 1 -8.78 -1.34 -32.88
CA MET A 1 -7.90 -0.89 -31.79
C MET A 1 -8.69 -1.04 -30.50
N SER A 2 -8.34 -2.00 -29.64
CA SER A 2 -8.98 -2.12 -28.34
C SER A 2 -8.57 -0.91 -27.51
N SER A 3 -9.52 -0.09 -27.09
CA SER A 3 -9.28 0.96 -26.12
C SER A 3 -8.78 0.29 -24.85
N ILE A 4 -7.53 0.55 -24.44
CA ILE A 4 -7.06 0.12 -23.12
C ILE A 4 -7.96 0.83 -22.12
N ARG A 5 -8.73 0.05 -21.34
CA ARG A 5 -9.56 0.60 -20.27
C ARG A 5 -8.62 1.22 -19.23
N ALA A 6 -8.86 2.47 -18.86
CA ALA A 6 -8.11 3.12 -17.80
C ALA A 6 -8.31 2.36 -16.48
N ILE A 7 -7.21 2.04 -15.79
CA ILE A 7 -7.22 1.40 -14.48
C ILE A 7 -7.78 2.39 -13.45
N LYS A 8 -8.62 1.90 -12.53
CA LYS A 8 -9.27 2.72 -11.50
C LYS A 8 -8.85 2.29 -10.10
N ILE A 9 -8.40 3.25 -9.29
CA ILE A 9 -8.14 3.09 -7.86
C ILE A 9 -9.27 3.78 -7.10
N GLY A 10 -10.07 3.02 -6.37
CA GLY A 10 -11.14 3.53 -5.51
C GLY A 10 -10.63 3.86 -4.11
N THR A 11 -10.99 5.03 -3.58
CA THR A 11 -10.75 5.42 -2.18
C THR A 11 -11.91 6.26 -1.64
N HIS A 12 -11.92 6.57 -0.35
CA HIS A 12 -12.99 7.36 0.25
C HIS A 12 -13.02 8.81 -0.22
N ASN A 13 -14.20 9.43 -0.11
CA ASN A 13 -14.47 10.82 -0.46
C ASN A 13 -14.50 11.76 0.77
N GLY A 14 -13.75 11.41 1.82
CA GLY A 14 -13.66 12.19 3.06
C GLY A 14 -12.53 13.23 3.05
N HIS A 15 -12.11 13.66 4.25
CA HIS A 15 -10.85 14.38 4.40
C HIS A 15 -9.70 13.55 3.85
N PHE A 16 -8.61 14.20 3.48
CA PHE A 16 -7.43 13.48 3.05
C PHE A 16 -6.65 13.00 4.28
N HIS A 17 -6.31 11.72 4.32
CA HIS A 17 -5.35 11.19 5.28
C HIS A 17 -4.03 10.86 4.58
N CYS A 18 -2.98 10.59 5.36
CA CYS A 18 -1.72 10.16 4.77
C CYS A 18 -1.85 8.74 4.18
N ASP A 19 -2.71 7.92 4.78
CA ASP A 19 -2.85 6.51 4.45
C ASP A 19 -3.26 6.30 2.98
N GLU A 20 -4.41 6.82 2.58
CA GLU A 20 -4.96 6.59 1.25
C GLU A 20 -4.20 7.36 0.16
N ILE A 21 -3.68 8.54 0.48
CA ILE A 21 -2.82 9.30 -0.45
C ILE A 21 -1.55 8.50 -0.74
N PHE A 22 -0.90 7.98 0.30
CA PHE A 22 0.35 7.25 0.13
C PHE A 22 0.12 5.89 -0.54
N ALA A 23 -0.96 5.18 -0.20
CA ALA A 23 -1.39 3.97 -0.91
C ALA A 23 -1.59 4.22 -2.42
N CYS A 24 -2.23 5.33 -2.80
CA CYS A 24 -2.39 5.73 -4.20
C CYS A 24 -1.05 6.05 -4.86
N PHE A 25 -0.15 6.76 -4.19
CA PHE A 25 1.19 7.07 -4.70
C PHE A 25 2.02 5.79 -4.94
N LEU A 26 2.04 4.88 -3.97
CA LEU A 26 2.71 3.59 -4.05
C LEU A 26 2.22 2.78 -5.25
N LEU A 27 0.91 2.67 -5.43
CA LEU A 27 0.32 2.01 -6.60
C LEU A 27 0.75 2.69 -7.90
N LYS A 28 0.60 4.01 -8.01
CA LYS A 28 0.91 4.77 -9.24
C LYS A 28 2.40 4.82 -9.59
N THR A 29 3.29 4.40 -8.68
CA THR A 29 4.71 4.18 -8.98
C THR A 29 4.90 3.02 -9.97
N LEU A 30 3.99 2.05 -9.94
CA LEU A 30 4.04 0.86 -10.79
C LEU A 30 3.55 1.20 -12.21
N PRO A 31 4.22 0.72 -13.28
CA PRO A 31 3.86 1.09 -14.66
C PRO A 31 2.39 0.82 -15.03
N ARG A 32 1.81 -0.28 -14.52
CA ARG A 32 0.41 -0.65 -14.76
C ARG A 32 -0.62 0.27 -14.12
N TYR A 33 -0.22 1.12 -13.16
CA TYR A 33 -1.08 2.09 -12.49
C TYR A 33 -0.64 3.54 -12.76
N ALA A 34 0.41 3.77 -13.57
CA ALA A 34 0.98 5.10 -13.79
C ALA A 34 -0.09 6.13 -14.17
N ASP A 35 -0.97 5.76 -15.10
CA ASP A 35 -2.10 6.59 -15.57
C ASP A 35 -3.44 6.23 -14.92
N ALA A 36 -3.44 5.48 -13.80
CA ALA A 36 -4.66 5.09 -13.13
C ALA A 36 -5.46 6.31 -12.65
N GLU A 37 -6.77 6.26 -12.87
CA GLU A 37 -7.74 7.24 -12.39
C GLU A 37 -8.04 6.98 -10.90
N ILE A 38 -8.02 8.04 -10.09
CA ILE A 38 -8.38 7.95 -8.67
C ILE A 38 -9.87 8.31 -8.52
N ILE A 39 -10.67 7.32 -8.14
CA ILE A 39 -12.10 7.44 -7.91
C ILE A 39 -12.36 7.62 -6.41
N ARG A 40 -12.91 8.76 -6.02
CA ARG A 40 -13.23 9.05 -4.62
C ARG A 40 -14.72 8.84 -4.35
N SER A 41 -15.06 7.76 -3.64
CA SER A 41 -16.44 7.39 -3.32
C SER A 41 -16.52 6.47 -2.11
N ARG A 42 -17.69 6.43 -1.46
CA ARG A 42 -18.06 5.39 -0.49
C ARG A 42 -19.21 4.50 -0.99
N ASP A 43 -19.71 4.74 -2.21
CA ASP A 43 -20.77 3.93 -2.82
C ASP A 43 -20.20 2.56 -3.23
N PRO A 44 -20.69 1.45 -2.66
CA PRO A 44 -20.23 0.11 -3.01
C PRO A 44 -20.35 -0.22 -4.50
N LYS A 45 -21.33 0.36 -5.21
CA LYS A 45 -21.51 0.15 -6.66
C LYS A 45 -20.38 0.78 -7.46
N VAL A 46 -19.96 1.99 -7.08
CA VAL A 46 -18.81 2.69 -7.70
C VAL A 46 -17.52 1.94 -7.38
N LEU A 47 -17.34 1.50 -6.13
CA LEU A 47 -16.15 0.75 -5.71
C LEU A 47 -16.04 -0.64 -6.37
N ALA A 48 -17.18 -1.27 -6.70
CA ALA A 48 -17.20 -2.53 -7.45
C ALA A 48 -16.65 -2.40 -8.88
N GLU A 49 -16.72 -1.20 -9.47
CA GLU A 49 -16.16 -0.91 -10.79
C GLU A 49 -14.65 -0.63 -10.76
N CYS A 50 -14.06 -0.44 -9.58
CA CYS A 50 -12.64 -0.15 -9.41
C CYS A 50 -11.78 -1.41 -9.46
N ASP A 51 -10.62 -1.32 -10.12
CA ASP A 51 -9.66 -2.41 -10.25
C ASP A 51 -8.91 -2.67 -8.94
N THR A 52 -8.72 -1.63 -8.12
CA THR A 52 -8.14 -1.72 -6.77
C THR A 52 -8.88 -0.75 -5.87
N VAL A 53 -9.11 -1.12 -4.62
CA VAL A 53 -9.77 -0.26 -3.62
C VAL A 53 -8.88 -0.18 -2.38
N VAL A 54 -8.65 1.04 -1.92
CA VAL A 54 -7.80 1.37 -0.77
C VAL A 54 -8.57 2.22 0.22
N ASP A 55 -8.38 1.96 1.51
CA ASP A 55 -8.91 2.74 2.63
C ASP A 55 -10.45 2.94 2.66
N VAL A 56 -11.18 2.06 1.96
CA VAL A 56 -12.64 2.10 1.90
C VAL A 56 -13.23 0.76 1.47
N GLY A 57 -14.50 0.54 1.81
CA GLY A 57 -15.29 -0.60 1.35
C GLY A 57 -15.43 -1.72 2.36
N GLY A 58 -14.72 -1.65 3.49
CA GLY A 58 -14.81 -2.57 4.61
C GLY A 58 -14.30 -3.96 4.30
N ILE A 59 -13.42 -4.13 3.30
CA ILE A 59 -12.91 -5.45 2.86
C ILE A 59 -11.38 -5.42 2.70
N PHE A 60 -10.71 -6.37 3.36
CA PHE A 60 -9.37 -6.81 3.01
C PHE A 60 -9.45 -8.14 2.26
N ASN A 61 -8.98 -8.14 1.01
CA ASN A 61 -8.79 -9.33 0.18
C ASN A 61 -7.75 -8.98 -0.89
N ALA A 62 -6.52 -9.49 -0.71
CA ALA A 62 -5.41 -9.20 -1.62
C ALA A 62 -5.64 -9.73 -3.04
N GLU A 63 -6.26 -10.90 -3.19
CA GLU A 63 -6.58 -11.50 -4.51
C GLU A 63 -7.57 -10.62 -5.30
N GLN A 64 -8.55 -10.04 -4.60
CA GLN A 64 -9.52 -9.10 -5.16
C GLN A 64 -9.05 -7.65 -5.14
N LYS A 65 -7.81 -7.38 -4.72
CA LYS A 65 -7.21 -6.04 -4.60
C LYS A 65 -8.09 -5.07 -3.80
N ARG A 66 -8.60 -5.54 -2.67
CA ARG A 66 -9.34 -4.75 -1.69
C ARG A 66 -8.46 -4.62 -0.44
N PHE A 67 -8.07 -3.40 -0.11
CA PHE A 67 -7.07 -3.10 0.90
C PHE A 67 -7.62 -2.10 1.92
N ASP A 68 -8.75 -2.45 2.55
CA ASP A 68 -9.29 -1.69 3.67
C ASP A 68 -9.00 -2.42 5.00
N HIS A 69 -8.66 -1.67 6.04
CA HIS A 69 -8.28 -2.15 7.37
C HIS A 69 -9.31 -1.79 8.47
N HIS A 70 -10.36 -1.03 8.13
CA HIS A 70 -11.33 -0.48 9.10
C HIS A 70 -12.25 -1.53 9.76
N GLN A 71 -12.15 -2.81 9.40
CA GLN A 71 -12.99 -3.85 9.98
C GLN A 71 -12.58 -4.09 11.43
N LYS A 72 -13.56 -4.24 12.32
CA LYS A 72 -13.30 -4.59 13.73
C LYS A 72 -12.53 -5.90 13.89
N THR A 73 -12.68 -6.81 12.93
CA THR A 73 -12.01 -8.11 12.89
C THR A 73 -10.66 -8.09 12.20
N PHE A 74 -10.24 -6.95 11.62
CA PHE A 74 -8.96 -6.85 10.94
C PHE A 74 -7.84 -6.79 11.98
N THR A 75 -6.93 -7.75 11.89
CA THR A 75 -5.80 -7.94 12.81
C THR A 75 -4.49 -8.22 12.08
N GLU A 76 -4.45 -8.02 10.76
CA GLU A 76 -3.24 -8.30 9.98
C GLU A 76 -2.15 -7.27 10.28
N THR A 77 -0.94 -7.78 10.42
CA THR A 77 0.30 -7.04 10.65
C THR A 77 1.27 -7.43 9.54
N PHE A 78 2.40 -6.73 9.43
CA PHE A 78 3.42 -7.19 8.49
C PHE A 78 3.90 -8.61 8.83
N ASN A 79 4.13 -8.90 10.11
CA ASN A 79 4.54 -10.23 10.58
C ASN A 79 3.51 -11.32 10.25
N SER A 80 2.20 -11.07 10.40
CA SER A 80 1.20 -12.10 10.11
C SER A 80 1.13 -12.47 8.63
N LEU A 81 1.47 -11.52 7.74
CA LEU A 81 1.52 -11.74 6.29
C LEU A 81 2.91 -12.16 5.78
N GLN A 82 3.99 -11.79 6.48
CA GLN A 82 5.37 -12.19 6.23
C GLN A 82 6.06 -12.59 7.56
N PRO A 83 5.96 -13.87 7.97
CA PRO A 83 6.37 -14.33 9.32
C PRO A 83 7.83 -14.14 9.72
N ASP A 84 8.73 -13.88 8.76
CA ASP A 84 10.14 -13.59 8.99
C ASP A 84 10.40 -12.14 9.45
N LYS A 85 9.40 -11.25 9.34
CA LYS A 85 9.53 -9.83 9.70
C LYS A 85 9.06 -9.55 11.12
N PRO A 86 9.73 -8.66 11.89
CA PRO A 86 9.43 -8.47 13.31
C PRO A 86 8.26 -7.52 13.60
N TRP A 87 7.68 -6.87 12.59
CA TRP A 87 6.75 -5.76 12.80
C TRP A 87 5.32 -6.23 13.06
N THR A 88 4.79 -5.87 14.23
CA THR A 88 3.51 -6.34 14.76
C THR A 88 2.46 -5.23 14.88
N ILE A 89 2.75 -4.02 14.39
CA ILE A 89 1.74 -2.97 14.24
C ILE A 89 0.76 -3.40 13.16
N ARG A 90 -0.53 -3.17 13.41
CA ARG A 90 -1.59 -3.46 12.45
C ARG A 90 -1.41 -2.61 11.21
N LEU A 91 -1.59 -3.20 10.03
CA LEU A 91 -1.41 -2.48 8.77
C LEU A 91 -2.56 -1.48 8.54
N SER A 92 -2.23 -0.31 7.98
CA SER A 92 -3.18 0.58 7.32
C SER A 92 -3.32 0.20 5.84
N SER A 93 -4.06 0.95 5.03
CA SER A 93 -4.16 0.67 3.59
C SER A 93 -2.81 0.80 2.88
N ALA A 94 -2.00 1.79 3.22
CA ALA A 94 -0.64 1.96 2.72
C ALA A 94 0.27 0.79 3.10
N GLY A 95 0.23 0.32 4.36
CA GLY A 95 0.96 -0.86 4.79
C GLY A 95 0.54 -2.12 4.03
N LEU A 96 -0.77 -2.28 3.79
CA LEU A 96 -1.32 -3.36 2.96
C LEU A 96 -0.81 -3.30 1.51
N ILE A 97 -0.79 -2.11 0.89
CA ILE A 97 -0.18 -1.96 -0.43
C ILE A 97 1.31 -2.30 -0.38
N TYR A 98 2.03 -1.83 0.64
CA TYR A 98 3.46 -2.03 0.74
C TYR A 98 3.86 -3.48 0.98
N VAL A 99 3.17 -4.23 1.84
CA VAL A 99 3.49 -5.65 2.07
C VAL A 99 3.26 -6.51 0.82
N HIS A 100 2.30 -6.14 -0.04
CA HIS A 100 1.98 -6.88 -1.26
C HIS A 100 2.75 -6.43 -2.51
N PHE A 101 3.09 -5.14 -2.62
CA PHE A 101 3.70 -4.57 -3.81
C PHE A 101 5.05 -3.87 -3.56
N GLY A 102 5.48 -3.72 -2.32
CA GLY A 102 6.61 -2.86 -1.94
C GLY A 102 7.93 -3.25 -2.60
N ARG A 103 8.23 -4.55 -2.75
CA ARG A 103 9.44 -4.98 -3.48
C ARG A 103 9.43 -4.52 -4.93
N GLU A 104 8.28 -4.62 -5.59
CA GLU A 104 8.13 -4.19 -6.98
C GLU A 104 8.19 -2.67 -7.11
N ILE A 105 7.58 -1.95 -6.15
CA ILE A 105 7.63 -0.48 -6.08
C ILE A 105 9.08 -0.03 -5.90
N VAL A 106 9.82 -0.61 -4.95
CA VAL A 106 11.22 -0.27 -4.68
C VAL A 106 12.09 -0.58 -5.91
N ALA A 107 11.92 -1.75 -6.53
CA ALA A 107 12.64 -2.10 -7.75
C ALA A 107 12.36 -1.10 -8.89
N GLU A 108 11.11 -0.68 -9.06
CA GLU A 108 10.72 0.31 -10.07
C GLU A 108 11.33 1.69 -9.81
N LEU A 109 11.39 2.12 -8.55
CA LEU A 109 12.07 3.36 -8.18
C LEU A 109 13.57 3.30 -8.50
N LEU A 110 14.22 2.16 -8.22
CA LEU A 110 15.64 1.95 -8.49
C LEU A 110 15.99 1.83 -9.98
N LYS A 111 15.03 1.51 -10.87
CA LYS A 111 15.29 1.49 -12.33
C LYS A 111 15.69 2.85 -12.89
N LYS A 112 15.34 3.94 -12.19
CA LYS A 112 15.74 5.30 -12.55
C LYS A 112 17.21 5.58 -12.26
N GLU A 113 17.84 4.73 -11.45
CA GLU A 113 19.24 4.81 -11.09
C GLU A 113 20.09 3.95 -12.03
N ASN A 114 21.28 4.42 -12.38
CA ASN A 114 22.22 3.72 -13.25
C ASN A 114 22.97 2.60 -12.49
N ILE A 115 22.21 1.65 -11.94
CA ILE A 115 22.69 0.53 -11.11
C ILE A 115 22.56 -0.78 -11.88
N GLU A 116 23.58 -1.62 -11.81
CA GLU A 116 23.59 -2.97 -12.41
C GLU A 116 22.48 -3.85 -11.82
N ASP A 117 21.86 -4.69 -12.66
CA ASP A 117 20.66 -5.46 -12.28
C ASP A 117 20.89 -6.36 -11.05
N GLY A 118 22.02 -7.08 -10.97
CA GLY A 118 22.32 -7.93 -9.81
C GLY A 118 22.53 -7.17 -8.50
N VAL A 119 22.99 -5.91 -8.57
CA VAL A 119 23.10 -5.03 -7.40
C VAL A 119 21.72 -4.48 -7.03
N ARG A 120 20.86 -4.20 -8.03
CA ARG A 120 19.50 -3.68 -7.83
C ARG A 120 18.63 -4.65 -7.02
N ASP A 121 18.70 -5.95 -7.29
CA ASP A 121 17.89 -6.94 -6.55
C ASP A 121 18.29 -6.98 -5.08
N HIS A 122 19.60 -7.02 -4.78
CA HIS A 122 20.09 -7.00 -3.41
C HIS A 122 19.71 -5.70 -2.66
N LEU A 123 19.82 -4.56 -3.34
CA LEU A 123 19.41 -3.27 -2.78
C LEU A 123 17.90 -3.18 -2.58
N THR A 124 17.10 -3.80 -3.46
CA THR A 124 15.64 -3.83 -3.34
C THR A 124 15.23 -4.47 -2.02
N ASP A 125 15.86 -5.59 -1.65
CA ASP A 125 15.52 -6.28 -0.41
C ASP A 125 15.90 -5.49 0.84
N ILE A 126 17.07 -4.85 0.84
CA ILE A 126 17.53 -3.99 1.94
C ILE A 126 16.61 -2.77 2.07
N LEU A 127 16.30 -2.09 0.97
CA LEU A 127 15.48 -0.90 0.98
C LEU A 127 14.01 -1.21 1.28
N PHE A 128 13.51 -2.38 0.87
CA PHE A 128 12.16 -2.83 1.20
C PHE A 128 11.95 -2.84 2.72
N ASP A 129 12.86 -3.47 3.45
CA ASP A 129 12.78 -3.53 4.91
C ASP A 129 13.03 -2.16 5.54
N LYS A 130 14.03 -1.42 5.04
CA LYS A 130 14.40 -0.15 5.65
C LYS A 130 13.31 0.91 5.52
N LEU A 131 12.71 1.03 4.33
CA LEU A 131 11.63 1.97 4.07
C LEU A 131 10.36 1.60 4.85
N TYR A 132 10.09 0.30 5.04
CA TYR A 132 8.99 -0.08 5.92
C TYR A 132 9.27 0.38 7.35
N GLU A 133 10.41 -0.02 7.91
CA GLU A 133 10.80 0.26 9.29
C GLU A 133 10.84 1.76 9.61
N THR A 134 11.37 2.59 8.72
CA THR A 134 11.61 4.02 9.01
C THR A 134 10.55 4.96 8.45
N PHE A 135 9.53 4.45 7.77
CA PHE A 135 8.54 5.32 7.14
C PHE A 135 7.14 4.71 7.10
N VAL A 136 6.95 3.58 6.43
CA VAL A 136 5.60 3.01 6.25
C VAL A 136 5.01 2.55 7.58
N LEU A 137 5.83 1.98 8.46
CA LEU A 137 5.43 1.58 9.81
C LEU A 137 4.87 2.75 10.63
N GLU A 138 5.39 3.96 10.40
CA GLU A 138 4.88 5.15 11.09
C GLU A 138 3.48 5.54 10.62
N ILE A 139 3.22 5.40 9.32
CA ILE A 139 1.89 5.62 8.74
C ILE A 139 0.91 4.57 9.28
N ASP A 140 1.30 3.30 9.29
CA ASP A 140 0.52 2.21 9.89
C ASP A 140 0.15 2.52 11.34
N ALA A 141 1.13 2.97 12.14
CA ALA A 141 0.91 3.28 13.54
C ALA A 141 -0.06 4.46 13.74
N ILE A 142 0.19 5.59 13.08
CA ILE A 142 -0.63 6.80 13.21
C ILE A 142 -2.09 6.52 12.83
N ASP A 143 -2.29 5.83 11.71
CA ASP A 143 -3.63 5.55 11.18
C ASP A 143 -4.40 4.54 12.06
N ASN A 144 -3.68 3.64 12.73
CA ASN A 144 -4.23 2.74 13.74
C ASN A 144 -4.30 3.34 15.16
N GLY A 145 -3.99 4.63 15.33
CA GLY A 145 -4.07 5.33 16.61
C GLY A 145 -2.99 4.94 17.62
N VAL A 146 -1.85 4.44 17.14
CA VAL A 146 -0.68 4.05 17.96
C VAL A 146 0.35 5.18 17.93
N ASP A 147 0.76 5.66 19.10
CA ASP A 147 1.87 6.61 19.22
C ASP A 147 3.21 5.87 19.12
N ILE A 148 4.07 6.31 18.20
CA ILE A 148 5.38 5.69 17.92
C ILE A 148 6.42 6.17 18.92
N GLY A 149 6.22 7.34 19.55
CA GLY A 149 7.16 7.91 20.52
C GLY A 149 7.35 7.05 21.78
N GLU A 150 6.41 6.15 22.08
CA GLU A 150 6.49 5.27 23.26
C GLU A 150 7.14 3.90 22.98
N ASN A 151 7.20 3.46 21.71
CA ASN A 151 7.69 2.13 21.32
C ASN A 151 9.09 2.13 20.66
N MET A 152 9.76 3.28 20.58
CA MET A 152 11.15 3.41 20.10
C MET A 152 12.20 3.40 21.23
N LYS A 153 11.93 2.72 22.36
CA LYS A 153 12.90 2.52 23.46
C LYS A 153 13.43 1.09 23.51
#